data_AF-A0A1E4GLJ3-F1
#
_entry.id   AF-A0A1E4GLJ3-F1
#
_cell.length_a   1.000
_cell.length_b   1.000
_cell.length_c   1.000
_cell.angle_alpha   90.00
_cell.angle_beta   90.00
_cell.angle_gamma   90.00
#
_symmetry.space_group_name_H-M   'P 1'
#
loop_
_entity.id
_entity.type
_entity.pdbx_description
1 polymer ?
#
loop_
_entity_poly.entity_id
_entity_poly.type
_entity_poly.pdbx_seq_one_letter_code
_entity_poly.pdbx_strand_id
1 'polypeptide(L)'
;MATAFARAADIEASLELLAERDIDPTARVYQRMFELHPQMEPYFWRDTDGKIRGEMLSLAFAAILDFVGERRYADHMIGTEMINHEGYDVPRDVFATFFAIVRDALRDLLGADWTPVFESAWEEMLAEIESYARQTPRSDAPNSFHAARVEQFQRGEAAS
;
A
#
# COMPACT_ATOMS: atom_id res chain seq x y z
N MET A 1 9.64 2.23 23.87
CA MET A 1 9.98 1.56 22.60
C MET A 1 8.80 0.67 22.25
N ALA A 2 8.20 0.87 21.08
CA ALA A 2 7.25 -0.12 20.58
C ALA A 2 8.01 -1.45 20.41
N THR A 3 7.47 -2.54 20.94
CA THR A 3 8.02 -3.87 20.71
C THR A 3 7.77 -4.28 19.27
N ALA A 4 8.65 -5.11 18.71
CA ALA A 4 8.45 -5.71 17.41
C ALA A 4 7.10 -6.44 17.34
N PHE A 5 6.50 -6.47 16.15
CA PHE A 5 5.24 -7.18 15.94
C PHE A 5 5.43 -8.66 16.25
N ALA A 6 4.53 -9.24 17.04
CA ALA A 6 4.69 -10.59 17.58
C ALA A 6 4.84 -11.66 16.49
N ARG A 7 4.30 -11.40 15.30
CA ARG A 7 4.29 -12.32 14.15
C ARG A 7 5.12 -11.83 12.97
N ALA A 8 6.14 -11.01 13.23
CA ALA A 8 7.01 -10.46 12.18
C ALA A 8 7.61 -11.55 11.27
N ALA A 9 8.08 -12.65 11.86
CA ALA A 9 8.66 -13.77 11.11
C ALA A 9 7.67 -14.43 10.12
N ASP A 10 6.37 -14.45 10.44
CA ASP A 10 5.35 -15.00 9.53
C ASP A 10 5.13 -14.07 8.32
N ILE A 11 5.18 -12.75 8.54
CA ILE A 11 5.09 -11.75 7.46
C ILE A 11 6.33 -11.83 6.57
N GLU A 12 7.52 -11.81 7.17
CA GLU A 12 8.80 -11.93 6.46
C GLU A 12 8.84 -13.21 5.61
N ALA A 13 8.51 -14.36 6.19
CA ALA A 13 8.48 -15.64 5.48
C ALA A 13 7.52 -15.64 4.28
N SER A 14 6.36 -14.98 4.39
CA SER A 14 5.42 -14.87 3.28
C SER A 14 5.97 -14.02 2.12
N LEU A 15 6.73 -12.97 2.42
CA LEU A 15 7.39 -12.11 1.43
C LEU A 15 8.61 -12.78 0.81
N GLU A 16 9.40 -13.48 1.62
CA GLU A 16 10.53 -14.29 1.18
C GLU A 16 10.09 -15.37 0.20
N LEU A 17 8.99 -16.08 0.49
CA LEU A 17 8.46 -17.11 -0.40
C LEU A 17 8.05 -16.56 -1.78
N LEU A 18 7.53 -15.34 -1.83
CA LEU A 18 7.22 -14.67 -3.09
C LEU A 18 8.51 -14.38 -3.88
N ALA A 19 9.54 -13.90 -3.19
CA ALA A 19 10.84 -13.57 -3.78
C ALA A 19 11.60 -14.82 -4.27
N GLU A 20 11.58 -15.92 -3.50
CA GLU A 20 12.18 -17.20 -3.86
C GLU A 20 11.60 -17.79 -5.16
N ARG A 21 10.38 -17.39 -5.50
CA ARG A 21 9.67 -17.83 -6.71
C ARG A 21 9.83 -16.87 -7.89
N ASP A 22 10.57 -15.79 -7.73
CA ASP A 22 10.75 -14.73 -8.74
C ASP A 22 9.40 -14.18 -9.25
N ILE A 23 8.42 -14.05 -8.34
CA ILE A 23 7.09 -13.54 -8.65
C ILE A 23 7.07 -12.04 -8.40
N ASP A 24 6.85 -11.24 -9.46
CA ASP A 24 6.55 -9.81 -9.33
C ASP A 24 5.05 -9.60 -9.03
N PRO A 25 4.68 -9.10 -7.83
CA PRO A 25 3.28 -8.89 -7.47
C PRO A 25 2.68 -7.61 -8.07
N THR A 26 3.49 -6.72 -8.66
CA THR A 26 3.07 -5.36 -9.03
C THR A 26 1.81 -5.36 -9.89
N ALA A 27 1.80 -6.12 -10.98
CA ALA A 27 0.65 -6.17 -11.88
C ALA A 27 -0.63 -6.62 -11.16
N ARG A 28 -0.54 -7.65 -10.31
CA ARG A 28 -1.70 -8.21 -9.59
C ARG A 28 -2.23 -7.26 -8.51
N VAL A 29 -1.32 -6.61 -7.77
CA VAL A 29 -1.68 -5.62 -6.74
C VAL A 29 -2.46 -4.46 -7.35
N TYR A 30 -1.94 -3.86 -8.43
CA TYR A 30 -2.59 -2.70 -9.04
C TYR A 30 -3.86 -3.06 -9.82
N GLN A 31 -3.92 -4.25 -10.42
CA GLN A 31 -5.18 -4.75 -10.98
C GLN A 31 -6.28 -4.78 -9.90
N ARG A 32 -5.99 -5.39 -8.74
CA ARG A 32 -6.93 -5.45 -7.61
C ARG A 32 -7.29 -4.05 -7.09
N MET A 33 -6.32 -3.14 -7.02
CA MET A 33 -6.56 -1.76 -6.59
C MET A 33 -7.53 -1.03 -7.52
N PHE A 34 -7.35 -1.14 -8.84
CA PHE A 34 -8.23 -0.46 -9.79
C PHE A 34 -9.60 -1.13 -9.92
N GLU A 35 -9.71 -2.45 -9.69
CA GLU A 35 -10.99 -3.14 -9.58
C GLU A 35 -11.81 -2.65 -8.37
N LEU A 36 -11.15 -2.41 -7.22
CA LEU A 36 -11.81 -1.94 -5.99
C LEU A 36 -12.00 -0.41 -5.95
N HIS A 37 -11.07 0.34 -6.52
CA HIS A 37 -11.04 1.80 -6.53
C HIS A 37 -10.73 2.32 -7.94
N PRO A 38 -11.66 2.20 -8.92
CA PRO A 38 -11.43 2.64 -10.29
C PRO A 38 -11.03 4.12 -10.41
N GLN A 39 -11.47 4.96 -9.47
CA GLN A 39 -11.11 6.38 -9.40
C GLN A 39 -9.61 6.63 -9.20
N MET A 40 -8.84 5.63 -8.77
CA MET A 40 -7.40 5.74 -8.58
C MET A 40 -6.60 5.58 -9.87
N GLU A 41 -7.15 4.92 -10.90
CA GLU A 41 -6.46 4.67 -12.17
C GLU A 41 -5.98 5.96 -12.86
N PRO A 42 -6.78 7.05 -12.93
CA PRO A 42 -6.32 8.36 -13.40
C PRO A 42 -5.05 8.92 -12.80
N TYR A 43 -4.74 8.60 -11.53
CA TYR A 43 -3.57 9.14 -10.85
C TYR A 43 -2.26 8.57 -11.40
N PHE A 44 -2.32 7.43 -12.10
CA PHE A 44 -1.16 6.75 -12.70
C PHE A 44 -0.95 7.10 -14.17
N TRP A 45 -1.53 8.20 -14.69
CA TRP A 45 -1.40 8.61 -16.10
C TRP A 45 0.06 8.79 -16.58
N ARG A 46 1.00 9.06 -15.68
CA ARG A 46 2.45 9.18 -15.98
C ARG A 46 3.17 7.83 -16.00
N ASP A 47 2.54 6.78 -15.51
CA ASP A 47 3.15 5.47 -15.34
C ASP A 47 3.01 4.61 -16.61
N THR A 48 3.64 5.06 -17.69
CA THR A 48 3.52 4.40 -19.00
C THR A 48 4.29 3.06 -19.09
N ASP A 49 5.26 2.85 -18.20
CA ASP A 49 6.13 1.66 -18.19
C ASP A 49 6.08 0.85 -16.89
N GLY A 50 5.17 1.18 -15.97
CA GLY A 50 4.96 0.45 -14.72
C GLY A 50 5.94 0.80 -13.60
N LYS A 51 6.93 1.67 -13.84
CA LYS A 51 7.99 1.98 -12.85
C LYS A 51 7.45 2.71 -11.63
N ILE A 52 6.51 3.64 -11.79
CA ILE A 52 5.94 4.38 -10.66
C ILE A 52 5.21 3.40 -9.75
N ARG A 53 4.40 2.51 -10.34
CA ARG A 53 3.69 1.47 -9.58
C ARG A 53 4.65 0.53 -8.86
N GLY A 54 5.71 0.08 -9.52
CA GLY A 54 6.73 -0.77 -8.90
C GLY A 54 7.49 -0.09 -7.76
N GLU A 55 7.83 1.20 -7.91
CA GLU A 55 8.49 1.99 -6.86
C GLU A 55 7.58 2.16 -5.64
N MET A 56 6.32 2.55 -5.86
CA MET A 56 5.33 2.70 -4.79
C MET A 56 5.08 1.39 -4.04
N LEU A 57 5.01 0.26 -4.75
CA LEU A 57 4.88 -1.05 -4.11
C LEU A 57 6.13 -1.44 -3.31
N SER A 58 7.32 -1.10 -3.83
CA SER A 58 8.58 -1.33 -3.11
C SER A 58 8.63 -0.54 -1.80
N LEU A 59 8.17 0.71 -1.81
CA LEU A 59 8.03 1.53 -0.60
C LEU A 59 7.01 0.93 0.38
N ALA A 60 5.89 0.41 -0.11
CA ALA A 60 4.91 -0.27 0.74
C ALA A 60 5.49 -1.51 1.43
N PHE A 61 6.31 -2.33 0.73
CA PHE A 61 7.02 -3.44 1.36
C PHE A 61 8.05 -2.98 2.39
N ALA A 62 8.81 -1.92 2.09
CA ALA A 62 9.74 -1.35 3.07
C ALA A 62 9.01 -0.87 4.34
N ALA A 63 7.85 -0.23 4.17
CA ALA A 63 7.01 0.20 5.28
C ALA A 63 6.46 -0.97 6.10
N ILE A 64 6.01 -2.06 5.44
CA ILE A 64 5.57 -3.30 6.11
C ILE A 64 6.72 -3.88 6.94
N LEU A 65 7.90 -4.07 6.34
CA LEU A 65 9.06 -4.67 7.00
C LEU A 65 9.54 -3.85 8.20
N ASP A 66 9.59 -2.52 8.08
CA ASP A 66 9.94 -1.68 9.22
C ASP A 66 8.85 -1.71 10.31
N PHE A 67 7.57 -1.75 9.92
CA PHE A 67 6.43 -1.83 10.84
C PHE A 67 6.41 -3.12 11.67
N VAL A 68 6.73 -4.26 11.06
CA VAL A 68 6.76 -5.54 11.76
C VAL A 68 8.04 -5.74 12.56
N GLY A 69 9.15 -5.16 12.10
CA GLY A 69 10.45 -5.19 12.77
C GLY A 69 10.51 -4.33 14.03
N GLU A 70 11.68 -3.77 14.33
CA GLU A 70 11.89 -2.93 15.52
C GLU A 70 11.17 -1.56 15.48
N ARG A 71 10.37 -1.28 14.43
CA ARG A 71 9.62 -0.02 14.25
C ARG A 71 10.52 1.21 14.37
N ARG A 72 11.75 1.11 13.86
CA ARG A 72 12.75 2.18 14.01
C ARG A 72 12.31 3.46 13.28
N TYR A 73 11.50 3.31 12.23
CA TYR A 73 11.00 4.42 11.42
C TYR A 73 9.49 4.36 11.16
N ALA A 74 8.79 3.27 11.50
CA ALA A 74 7.44 2.97 11.04
C ALA A 74 6.42 4.05 11.39
N ASP A 75 6.52 4.59 12.61
CA ASP A 75 5.65 5.68 13.06
C ASP A 75 5.83 6.94 12.19
N HIS A 76 7.09 7.26 11.83
CA HIS A 76 7.39 8.39 10.96
C HIS A 76 7.13 8.07 9.49
N MET A 77 7.40 6.85 9.01
CA MET A 77 7.30 6.48 7.60
C MET A 77 5.84 6.33 7.18
N ILE A 78 5.02 5.58 7.92
CA ILE A 78 3.59 5.46 7.63
C ILE A 78 2.92 6.82 7.78
N GLY A 79 3.22 7.58 8.85
CA GLY A 79 2.70 8.93 9.02
C GLY A 79 3.10 9.89 7.90
N THR A 80 4.37 9.86 7.46
CA THR A 80 4.87 10.69 6.35
C THR A 80 4.23 10.29 5.03
N GLU A 81 4.11 8.99 4.75
CA GLU A 81 3.47 8.53 3.52
C GLU A 81 1.98 8.85 3.51
N MET A 82 1.29 8.80 4.65
CA MET A 82 -0.09 9.27 4.75
C MET A 82 -0.22 10.77 4.42
N ILE A 83 0.71 11.61 4.90
CA ILE A 83 0.74 13.04 4.58
C ILE A 83 1.08 13.26 3.09
N ASN A 84 2.03 12.50 2.54
CA ASN A 84 2.38 12.57 1.12
C ASN A 84 1.18 12.19 0.23
N HIS A 85 0.46 11.13 0.59
CA HIS A 85 -0.73 10.65 -0.12
C HIS A 85 -1.91 11.62 0.02
N GLU A 86 -2.10 12.26 1.17
CA GLU A 86 -3.02 13.41 1.32
C GLU A 86 -2.61 14.56 0.39
N GLY A 87 -1.31 14.82 0.27
CA GLY A 87 -0.74 15.75 -0.70
C GLY A 87 -1.00 15.34 -2.17
N TYR A 88 -1.34 14.09 -2.45
CA TYR A 88 -1.73 13.62 -3.78
C TYR A 88 -3.25 13.46 -3.95
N ASP A 89 -4.07 13.96 -3.02
CA ASP A 89 -5.52 13.74 -2.94
C ASP A 89 -5.93 12.25 -2.90
N VAL A 90 -5.03 11.37 -2.45
CA VAL A 90 -5.37 9.96 -2.22
C VAL A 90 -6.07 9.86 -0.87
N PRO A 91 -7.34 9.38 -0.83
CA PRO A 91 -8.05 9.26 0.43
C PRO A 91 -7.34 8.31 1.40
N ARG A 92 -7.30 8.67 2.69
CA ARG A 92 -6.59 7.88 3.73
C ARG A 92 -7.16 6.47 3.90
N ASP A 93 -8.45 6.30 3.68
CA ASP A 93 -9.13 5.01 3.59
C ASP A 93 -8.59 4.17 2.42
N VAL A 94 -8.29 4.78 1.27
CA VAL A 94 -7.63 4.09 0.15
C VAL A 94 -6.20 3.68 0.54
N PHE A 95 -5.46 4.55 1.23
CA PHE A 95 -4.11 4.22 1.72
C PHE A 95 -4.10 3.01 2.66
N ALA A 96 -4.99 2.96 3.66
CA ALA A 96 -5.08 1.81 4.55
C ALA A 96 -5.54 0.54 3.81
N THR A 97 -6.46 0.69 2.86
CA THR A 97 -6.97 -0.42 2.03
C THR A 97 -5.87 -1.00 1.13
N PHE A 98 -4.87 -0.22 0.74
CA PHE A 98 -3.76 -0.68 -0.10
C PHE A 98 -2.99 -1.85 0.51
N PHE A 99 -2.72 -1.82 1.83
CA PHE A 99 -2.04 -2.94 2.51
C PHE A 99 -2.88 -4.24 2.47
N ALA A 100 -4.21 -4.13 2.58
CA ALA A 100 -5.10 -5.28 2.44
C ALA A 100 -5.12 -5.80 0.99
N ILE A 101 -5.06 -4.91 0.00
CA ILE A 101 -4.92 -5.27 -1.42
C ILE A 101 -3.62 -6.03 -1.67
N VAL A 102 -2.51 -5.58 -1.07
CA VAL A 102 -1.21 -6.29 -1.12
C VAL A 102 -1.35 -7.69 -0.55
N ARG A 103 -1.89 -7.86 0.67
CA ARG A 103 -2.15 -9.19 1.25
C ARG A 103 -2.92 -10.08 0.29
N ASP A 104 -4.03 -9.59 -0.25
CA ASP A 104 -4.90 -10.39 -1.11
C ASP A 104 -4.24 -10.78 -2.43
N ALA A 105 -3.40 -9.90 -2.99
CA ALA A 105 -2.60 -10.23 -4.16
C ALA A 105 -1.57 -11.32 -3.84
N LEU A 106 -0.86 -11.22 -2.71
CA LEU A 106 0.10 -12.24 -2.26
C LEU A 106 -0.59 -13.59 -2.03
N ARG A 107 -1.76 -13.60 -1.38
CA ARG A 107 -2.56 -14.81 -1.18
C ARG A 107 -2.89 -15.49 -2.51
N ASP A 108 -3.35 -14.72 -3.50
CA ASP A 108 -3.67 -15.29 -4.81
C ASP A 108 -2.44 -15.86 -5.51
N LEU A 109 -1.32 -15.13 -5.45
CA LEU A 109 -0.06 -15.49 -6.13
C LEU A 109 0.60 -16.71 -5.50
N LEU A 110 0.55 -16.83 -4.17
CA LEU A 110 1.10 -17.96 -3.42
C LEU A 110 0.16 -19.17 -3.42
N GLY A 111 -1.13 -18.96 -3.64
CA GLY A 111 -2.11 -20.02 -3.84
C GLY A 111 -2.14 -21.01 -2.68
N ALA A 112 -1.85 -22.29 -2.96
CA ALA A 112 -1.86 -23.35 -1.95
C ALA A 112 -0.80 -23.19 -0.86
N ASP A 113 0.25 -22.40 -1.12
CA ASP A 113 1.32 -22.14 -0.16
C ASP A 113 1.01 -20.95 0.77
N TRP A 114 -0.09 -20.24 0.50
CA TRP A 114 -0.63 -19.29 1.47
C TRP A 114 -1.28 -20.04 2.63
N THR A 115 -0.57 -20.12 3.75
CA THR A 115 -1.00 -20.90 4.90
C THR A 115 -1.97 -20.12 5.81
N PRO A 116 -2.77 -20.81 6.66
CA PRO A 116 -3.57 -20.15 7.69
C PRO A 116 -2.75 -19.30 8.68
N VAL A 117 -1.47 -19.65 8.86
CA VAL A 117 -0.52 -18.90 9.69
C VAL A 117 -0.26 -17.53 9.06
N PHE A 118 0.00 -17.48 7.75
CA PHE A 118 0.18 -16.23 7.01
C PHE A 118 -1.09 -15.39 7.02
N GLU A 119 -2.26 -15.97 6.73
CA GLU A 119 -3.53 -15.23 6.77
C GLU A 119 -3.72 -14.52 8.11
N SER A 120 -3.58 -15.26 9.22
CA SER A 120 -3.79 -14.71 10.56
C SER A 120 -2.76 -13.62 10.91
N ALA A 121 -1.48 -13.81 10.53
CA ALA A 121 -0.44 -12.81 10.78
C ALA A 121 -0.72 -11.50 10.04
N TRP A 122 -1.14 -11.59 8.77
CA TRP A 122 -1.50 -10.42 7.98
C TRP A 122 -2.77 -9.74 8.50
N GLU A 123 -3.79 -10.48 8.93
CA GLU A 123 -4.99 -9.91 9.56
C GLU A 123 -4.65 -9.10 10.82
N GLU A 124 -3.81 -9.66 11.71
CA GLU A 124 -3.34 -8.98 12.92
C GLU A 124 -2.54 -7.71 12.59
N MET A 125 -1.60 -7.79 11.64
CA MET A 125 -0.80 -6.64 11.22
C MET A 125 -1.67 -5.52 10.62
N LEU A 126 -2.64 -5.86 9.76
CA LEU A 126 -3.55 -4.90 9.13
C LEU A 126 -4.42 -4.20 10.17
N ALA A 127 -4.89 -4.93 11.20
CA ALA A 127 -5.65 -4.33 12.29
C ALA A 127 -4.82 -3.32 13.10
N GLU A 128 -3.53 -3.60 13.33
CA GLU A 128 -2.62 -2.64 13.98
C GLU A 128 -2.35 -1.41 13.10
N ILE A 129 -2.08 -1.60 11.80
CA ILE A 129 -1.89 -0.49 10.84
C ILE A 129 -3.14 0.39 10.78
N GLU A 130 -4.34 -0.20 10.73
CA GLU A 130 -5.59 0.54 10.70
C GLU A 130 -5.81 1.33 12.01
N SER A 131 -5.50 0.71 13.15
CA SER A 131 -5.53 1.37 14.45
C SER A 131 -4.58 2.56 14.51
N TYR A 132 -3.36 2.40 13.98
CA TYR A 132 -2.36 3.44 13.88
C TYR A 132 -2.83 4.58 12.97
N ALA A 133 -3.29 4.25 11.77
CA ALA A 133 -3.79 5.19 10.78
C ALA A 133 -4.94 6.08 11.28
N ARG A 134 -5.81 5.54 12.14
CA ARG A 134 -6.89 6.27 12.83
C ARG A 134 -6.40 7.26 13.88
N GLN A 135 -5.26 7.00 14.51
CA GLN A 135 -4.70 7.84 15.59
C GLN A 135 -3.80 8.96 15.05
N THR A 136 -3.24 8.80 13.86
CA THR A 136 -2.40 9.82 13.22
C THR A 136 -3.20 11.08 12.87
N PRO A 137 -2.73 12.29 13.27
CA PRO A 137 -3.39 13.56 12.97
C PRO A 137 -3.65 13.75 11.47
N ARG A 138 -4.76 14.42 11.14
CA ARG A 138 -5.22 14.67 9.76
C ARG A 138 -4.97 16.10 9.34
N SER A 139 -4.57 16.29 8.07
CA SER A 139 -4.70 17.57 7.39
C SER A 139 -5.98 17.55 6.56
N ASP A 140 -7.01 18.29 6.98
CA ASP A 140 -8.27 18.40 6.23
C ASP A 140 -8.17 19.37 5.04
N ALA A 141 -6.96 19.79 4.67
CA ALA A 141 -6.73 20.76 3.60
C ALA A 141 -6.81 20.09 2.21
N PRO A 142 -7.81 20.44 1.37
CA PRO A 142 -7.90 19.89 0.02
C PRO A 142 -6.73 20.36 -0.85
N ASN A 143 -6.08 19.45 -1.61
CA ASN A 143 -5.03 19.85 -2.53
C ASN A 143 -5.60 20.25 -3.90
N SER A 144 -5.91 21.53 -4.05
CA SER A 144 -6.46 22.09 -5.30
C SER A 144 -5.61 21.84 -6.57
N PHE A 145 -4.31 21.53 -6.43
CA PHE A 145 -3.43 21.26 -7.57
C PHE A 145 -3.69 19.89 -8.23
N HIS A 146 -3.99 18.87 -7.43
CA HIS A 146 -4.23 17.51 -7.93
C HIS A 146 -5.67 17.34 -8.42
N ALA A 147 -6.64 17.90 -7.71
CA ALA A 147 -8.04 17.94 -8.13
C ALA A 147 -8.23 18.41 -9.58
N ALA A 148 -7.59 19.51 -10.00
CA ALA A 148 -7.71 20.05 -11.36
C ALA A 148 -7.12 19.11 -12.44
N ARG A 149 -6.04 18.38 -12.13
CA ARG A 149 -5.40 17.42 -13.05
C ARG A 149 -6.19 16.12 -13.18
N VAL A 150 -6.75 15.63 -12.08
CA VAL A 150 -7.63 14.45 -12.08
C VAL A 150 -8.87 14.74 -12.92
N GLU A 151 -9.47 15.90 -12.73
CA GLU A 151 -10.58 16.37 -13.55
C GLU A 151 -10.21 16.48 -15.05
N GLN A 152 -9.04 17.03 -15.37
CA GLN A 152 -8.56 17.13 -16.76
C GLN A 152 -8.39 15.75 -17.40
N PHE A 153 -7.80 14.81 -16.67
CA PHE A 153 -7.65 13.42 -17.13
C PHE A 153 -9.02 12.72 -17.29
N GLN A 154 -9.94 12.87 -16.33
CA GLN A 154 -11.29 12.29 -16.41
C GLN A 154 -12.09 12.84 -17.60
N ARG A 155 -11.80 14.07 -18.04
CA ARG A 155 -12.34 14.66 -19.27
C ARG A 155 -11.65 14.18 -20.56
N GLY A 156 -10.60 13.36 -20.46
CA GLY A 156 -9.80 12.89 -21.60
C GLY A 156 -8.87 13.97 -22.17
N GLU A 157 -8.62 15.04 -21.42
CA GLU A 157 -7.74 16.13 -21.84
C GLU A 157 -6.29 15.77 -21.47
N ALA A 158 -5.39 15.78 -22.46
CA ALA A 158 -3.97 15.53 -22.19
C ALA A 158 -3.43 16.62 -21.25
N ALA A 159 -2.79 16.20 -20.16
CA ALA A 159 -2.09 17.12 -19.28
C ALA A 159 -0.94 17.77 -20.07
N SER A 160 -1.08 19.07 -20.36
CA SER A 160 -0.03 19.90 -20.98
C SER A 160 1.11 20.17 -20.02
#